data_AF-A0A6P7U639-F1
#
_entry.id   AF-A0A6P7U639-F1
#
_cell.length_a   1.000
_cell.length_b   1.000
_cell.length_c   1.000
_cell.angle_alpha   90.00
_cell.angle_beta   90.00
_cell.angle_gamma   90.00
#
_symmetry.space_group_name_H-M   'P 1'
#
loop_
_entity.id
_entity.type
_entity.pdbx_description
1 polymer ?
#
loop_
_entity_poly.entity_id
_entity_poly.type
_entity_poly.pdbx_seq_one_letter_code
_entity_poly.pdbx_strand_id
1 'polypeptide(L)'
;MTDIPAANGHEIYIGSIPYSVCEDTLIPMMEKCGTIYDLRMMVDAATGRNKGFCFVTFVEDDAVDIAVKKYNGVELKAGMKIRVNPSIPNLKLSLSNLPMNKEASELMEEFNKLLDGVLNVELTGPGCCTIHFDRHKNASSSKRKLFTGRVRPFDQLVGVDWFVVNEENGEEDVKVLFVRNIDADMSDAEYSDIFSRFGSVMRINRFTNHLFVHYVDRKAAEKALGKMDKKVVFVDMS
;
A
#
# COMPACT_ATOMS: atom_id res chain seq x y z
N MET A 1 -9.36 -11.72 31.85
CA MET A 1 -9.15 -12.12 30.45
C MET A 1 -9.40 -10.86 29.64
N THR A 2 -8.41 -9.99 29.57
CA THR A 2 -8.54 -8.65 28.96
C THR A 2 -8.48 -8.81 27.45
N ASP A 3 -9.59 -8.50 26.80
CA ASP A 3 -9.69 -8.40 25.35
C ASP A 3 -8.61 -7.44 24.84
N ILE A 4 -7.91 -7.88 23.80
CA ILE A 4 -6.87 -7.11 23.13
C ILE A 4 -7.55 -5.90 22.49
N PRO A 5 -7.15 -4.65 22.77
CA PRO A 5 -7.60 -3.52 21.97
C PRO A 5 -7.22 -3.86 20.52
N ALA A 6 -8.22 -4.03 19.65
CA ALA A 6 -7.94 -4.13 18.23
C ALA A 6 -7.00 -2.98 17.88
N ALA A 7 -5.97 -3.22 17.06
CA ALA A 7 -4.89 -2.30 16.73
C ALA A 7 -5.31 -0.90 16.18
N ASN A 8 -6.60 -0.59 16.20
CA ASN A 8 -7.16 0.73 15.96
C ASN A 8 -6.81 1.67 17.11
N GLY A 9 -5.72 2.42 16.93
CA GLY A 9 -5.39 3.59 17.76
C GLY A 9 -4.45 3.33 18.94
N HIS A 10 -4.05 2.08 19.20
CA HIS A 10 -3.16 1.72 20.33
C HIS A 10 -1.76 1.30 19.89
N GLU A 11 -1.48 1.25 18.60
CA GLU A 11 -0.21 0.75 18.07
C GLU A 11 0.59 1.87 17.41
N ILE A 12 1.90 1.86 17.63
CA ILE A 12 2.86 2.68 16.89
C ILE A 12 3.72 1.83 15.97
N TYR A 13 4.12 2.44 14.87
CA TYR A 13 5.22 1.98 14.02
C TYR A 13 6.50 2.72 14.40
N ILE A 14 7.57 1.97 14.65
CA ILE A 14 8.92 2.51 14.84
C ILE A 14 9.79 2.03 13.67
N GLY A 15 10.27 2.95 12.85
CA GLY A 15 11.12 2.67 11.69
C GLY A 15 12.48 3.34 11.76
N SER A 16 13.35 3.04 10.80
CA SER A 16 14.74 3.51 10.76
C SER A 16 15.56 3.09 11.99
N ILE A 17 15.22 1.93 12.55
CA ILE A 17 15.93 1.35 13.69
C ILE A 17 17.29 0.83 13.20
N PRO A 18 18.41 1.19 13.84
CA PRO A 18 19.71 0.62 13.50
C PRO A 18 19.72 -0.91 13.65
N TYR A 19 20.37 -1.64 12.75
CA TYR A 19 20.45 -3.11 12.80
C TYR A 19 21.09 -3.67 14.07
N SER A 20 21.83 -2.85 14.82
CA SER A 20 22.43 -3.22 16.10
C SER A 20 21.51 -3.02 17.31
N VAL A 21 20.35 -2.37 17.14
CA VAL A 21 19.39 -2.09 18.21
C VAL A 21 18.36 -3.23 18.29
N CYS A 22 18.11 -3.70 19.50
CA CYS A 22 17.12 -4.74 19.80
C CYS A 22 16.04 -4.22 20.76
N GLU A 23 15.13 -5.11 21.11
CA GLU A 23 13.99 -4.87 21.99
C GLU A 23 14.43 -4.37 23.37
N ASP A 24 15.58 -4.81 23.89
CA ASP A 24 16.14 -4.38 25.18
C ASP A 24 16.37 -2.85 25.27
N THR A 25 16.59 -2.19 24.13
CA THR A 25 16.71 -0.73 24.08
C THR A 25 15.36 -0.05 23.92
N LEU A 26 14.45 -0.64 23.15
CA LEU A 26 13.17 -0.03 22.79
C LEU A 26 12.12 -0.18 23.89
N ILE A 27 12.06 -1.32 24.57
CA ILE A 27 11.11 -1.60 25.65
C ILE A 27 11.22 -0.52 26.75
N PRO A 28 12.39 -0.25 27.35
CA PRO A 28 12.49 0.76 28.42
C PRO A 28 12.22 2.19 27.95
N MET A 29 12.36 2.46 26.64
CA MET A 29 11.99 3.75 26.08
C MET A 29 10.46 3.87 25.98
N MET A 30 9.79 2.85 25.45
CA MET A 30 8.35 2.86 25.20
C MET A 30 7.53 2.70 26.47
N GLU A 31 8.03 2.00 27.50
CA GLU A 31 7.39 1.92 28.83
C GLU A 31 7.24 3.30 29.50
N LYS A 32 8.01 4.31 29.07
CA LYS A 32 7.86 5.70 29.55
C LYS A 32 6.70 6.46 28.89
N CYS A 33 5.98 5.82 27.96
CA CYS A 33 4.83 6.37 27.26
C CYS A 33 3.52 5.72 27.69
N GLY A 34 3.54 4.43 28.01
CA GLY A 34 2.38 3.66 28.46
C GLY A 34 2.75 2.20 28.73
N THR A 35 1.76 1.42 29.15
CA THR A 35 1.93 -0.01 29.40
C THR A 35 2.03 -0.74 28.06
N ILE A 36 3.17 -1.40 27.81
CA ILE A 36 3.34 -2.19 26.59
C ILE A 36 2.49 -3.47 26.70
N TYR A 37 1.55 -3.62 25.77
CA TYR A 37 0.79 -4.86 25.59
C TYR A 37 1.59 -5.88 24.77
N ASP A 38 2.17 -5.44 23.65
CA ASP A 38 2.96 -6.28 22.74
C ASP A 38 4.04 -5.44 22.04
N LEU A 39 5.19 -6.05 21.77
CA LEU A 39 6.24 -5.48 20.94
C LEU A 39 6.68 -6.51 19.93
N ARG A 40 6.61 -6.15 18.65
CA ARG A 40 6.92 -7.04 17.52
C ARG A 40 8.04 -6.45 16.69
N MET A 41 9.28 -6.88 16.96
CA MET A 41 10.41 -6.55 16.10
C MET A 41 10.42 -7.44 14.86
N MET A 42 10.41 -6.81 13.67
CA MET A 42 10.43 -7.57 12.43
C MET A 42 11.84 -8.01 12.14
N VAL A 43 12.08 -9.32 12.16
CA VAL A 43 13.37 -9.92 11.86
C VAL A 43 13.33 -10.67 10.54
N ASP A 44 14.47 -10.71 9.85
CA ASP A 44 14.67 -11.57 8.71
C ASP A 44 14.89 -13.00 9.19
N ALA A 45 14.04 -13.93 8.73
CA ALA A 45 14.05 -15.31 9.20
C ALA A 45 15.30 -16.09 8.77
N ALA A 46 15.98 -15.68 7.70
CA ALA A 46 17.17 -16.36 7.21
C ALA A 46 18.43 -15.90 7.94
N THR A 47 18.53 -14.61 8.26
CA THR A 47 19.73 -14.00 8.84
C THR A 47 19.62 -13.70 10.34
N GLY A 48 18.41 -13.72 10.91
CA GLY A 48 18.12 -13.34 12.29
C GLY A 48 18.27 -11.84 12.58
N ARG A 49 18.63 -11.02 11.59
CA ARG A 49 18.81 -9.58 11.76
C ARG A 49 17.47 -8.86 11.77
N ASN A 50 17.36 -7.79 12.55
CA ASN A 50 16.18 -6.94 12.47
C ASN A 50 16.06 -6.30 11.07
N LYS A 51 14.84 -6.00 10.64
CA LYS A 51 14.52 -5.37 9.35
C LYS A 51 14.50 -3.83 9.45
N GLY A 52 14.96 -3.27 10.57
CA GLY A 52 14.99 -1.84 10.83
C GLY A 52 13.64 -1.22 11.23
N PHE A 53 12.66 -2.05 11.61
CA PHE A 53 11.38 -1.57 12.14
C PHE A 53 10.73 -2.54 13.12
N CYS A 54 9.88 -2.01 13.98
CA CYS A 54 9.03 -2.76 14.90
C CYS A 54 7.66 -2.10 15.07
N PHE A 55 6.73 -2.85 15.65
CA PHE A 55 5.44 -2.35 16.11
C PHE A 55 5.36 -2.47 17.63
N VAL A 56 4.75 -1.48 18.27
CA VAL A 56 4.51 -1.50 19.72
C VAL A 56 3.05 -1.20 19.96
N THR A 57 2.34 -2.12 20.59
CA THR A 57 0.95 -1.97 21.00
C THR A 57 0.93 -1.62 22.48
N PHE A 58 0.24 -0.54 22.83
CA PHE A 58 0.01 -0.13 24.21
C PHE A 58 -1.36 -0.59 24.71
N VAL A 59 -1.54 -0.60 26.02
CA VAL A 59 -2.87 -0.79 26.63
C VAL A 59 -3.69 0.49 26.51
N GLU A 60 -3.05 1.64 26.73
CA GLU A 60 -3.67 2.96 26.68
C GLU A 60 -3.63 3.56 25.26
N ASP A 61 -4.64 4.35 24.90
CA ASP A 61 -4.75 5.02 23.60
C ASP A 61 -3.86 6.28 23.53
N ASP A 62 -3.78 7.04 24.61
CA ASP A 62 -2.95 8.25 24.72
C ASP A 62 -1.44 7.97 24.61
N ALA A 63 -1.01 6.76 24.93
CA ALA A 63 0.38 6.31 24.84
C ALA A 63 0.96 6.45 23.42
N VAL A 64 0.12 6.30 22.38
CA VAL A 64 0.51 6.50 20.97
C VAL A 64 0.95 7.94 20.72
N ASP A 65 0.12 8.90 21.10
CA ASP A 65 0.41 10.33 20.92
C ASP A 65 1.64 10.75 21.73
N ILE A 66 1.77 10.23 22.95
CA ILE A 66 2.92 10.50 23.81
C ILE A 66 4.21 9.95 23.16
N ALA A 67 4.19 8.72 22.67
CA ALA A 67 5.35 8.10 22.03
C ALA A 67 5.78 8.84 20.75
N VAL A 68 4.83 9.21 19.89
CA VAL A 68 5.09 9.96 18.67
C VAL A 68 5.73 11.31 18.99
N LYS A 69 5.13 12.09 19.91
CA LYS A 69 5.66 13.41 20.31
C LYS A 69 7.05 13.32 20.94
N LYS A 70 7.32 12.28 21.71
CA LYS A 70 8.54 12.15 22.51
C LYS A 70 9.71 11.56 21.74
N TYR A 71 9.46 10.62 20.84
CA TYR A 71 10.51 9.79 20.25
C TYR A 71 10.65 9.88 18.73
N ASN A 72 9.70 10.50 18.02
CA ASN A 72 9.88 10.73 16.60
C ASN A 72 11.08 11.65 16.33
N GLY A 73 12.03 11.19 15.53
CA GLY A 73 13.26 11.93 15.21
C GLY A 73 14.38 11.84 16.25
N VAL A 74 14.23 11.03 17.30
CA VAL A 74 15.29 10.81 18.30
C VAL A 74 16.42 9.96 17.70
N GLU A 75 17.67 10.32 17.99
CA GLU A 75 18.83 9.55 17.57
C GLU A 75 19.12 8.41 18.56
N LEU A 76 19.08 7.16 18.08
CA LEU A 76 19.51 5.99 18.85
C LEU A 76 21.00 5.68 18.65
N LYS A 77 21.57 6.16 17.55
CA LYS A 77 22.97 6.04 17.18
C LYS A 77 23.34 7.30 16.40
N ALA A 78 24.61 7.68 16.42
CA ALA A 78 25.09 8.90 15.75
C ALA A 78 24.57 9.00 14.31
N GLY A 79 23.75 10.02 14.04
CA GLY A 79 23.16 10.29 12.72
C GLY A 79 22.00 9.37 12.30
N MET A 80 21.53 8.47 13.18
CA MET A 80 20.43 7.55 12.90
C MET A 80 19.22 7.88 13.76
N LYS A 81 18.31 8.68 13.18
CA LYS A 81 17.03 9.07 13.78
C LYS A 81 15.97 8.01 13.52
N ILE A 82 15.28 7.60 14.58
CA ILE A 82 14.10 6.74 14.44
C ILE A 82 12.89 7.55 13.98
N ARG A 83 11.98 6.90 13.27
CA ARG A 83 10.67 7.44 12.91
C ARG A 83 9.62 6.77 13.77
N VAL A 84 8.84 7.54 14.50
CA VAL A 84 7.75 7.03 15.33
C VAL A 84 6.45 7.64 14.83
N ASN A 85 5.56 6.81 14.34
CA ASN A 85 4.25 7.21 13.82
C ASN A 85 3.16 6.33 14.43
N PRO A 86 1.90 6.81 14.51
CA PRO A 86 0.78 5.92 14.72
C PRO A 86 0.78 4.80 13.67
N SER A 87 0.50 3.57 14.09
CA SER A 87 0.39 2.44 13.18
C SER A 87 -0.93 2.52 12.45
N ILE A 88 -0.87 2.56 11.12
CA ILE A 88 -2.06 2.51 10.26
C ILE A 88 -2.18 1.05 9.77
N PRO A 89 -3.19 0.30 10.23
CA PRO A 89 -3.35 -1.07 9.80
C PRO A 89 -3.72 -1.12 8.31
N ASN A 90 -2.95 -1.89 7.53
CA ASN A 90 -3.32 -2.19 6.15
C ASN A 90 -4.48 -3.18 6.14
N LEU A 91 -5.71 -2.66 6.00
CA LEU A 91 -6.96 -3.42 5.99
C LEU A 91 -7.54 -3.61 4.59
N LYS A 92 -6.92 -3.03 3.57
CA LYS A 92 -7.44 -3.04 2.20
C LYS A 92 -6.46 -3.70 1.24
N LEU A 93 -6.98 -4.57 0.38
CA LEU A 93 -6.24 -5.17 -0.74
C LEU A 93 -6.83 -4.70 -2.06
N SER A 94 -5.98 -4.42 -3.03
CA SER A 94 -6.39 -4.25 -4.42
C SER A 94 -6.17 -5.55 -5.17
N LEU A 95 -7.20 -6.01 -5.88
CA LEU A 95 -7.15 -7.17 -6.74
C LEU A 95 -7.35 -6.76 -8.19
N SER A 96 -6.65 -7.46 -9.09
CA SER A 96 -6.76 -7.31 -10.54
C SER A 96 -6.84 -8.68 -11.23
N ASN A 97 -7.18 -8.69 -12.51
CA ASN A 97 -7.39 -9.91 -13.31
C ASN A 97 -8.58 -10.76 -12.84
N LEU A 98 -9.67 -10.10 -12.44
CA LEU A 98 -10.96 -10.73 -12.16
C LEU A 98 -11.87 -10.75 -13.41
N PRO A 99 -12.88 -11.63 -13.46
CA PRO A 99 -13.85 -11.62 -14.56
C PRO A 99 -14.61 -10.29 -14.65
N MET A 100 -14.65 -9.68 -15.83
CA MET A 100 -15.22 -8.34 -16.05
C MET A 100 -16.77 -8.30 -15.99
N ASN A 101 -17.43 -9.45 -16.03
CA ASN A 101 -18.88 -9.58 -16.03
C ASN A 101 -19.46 -9.82 -14.63
N LYS A 102 -18.65 -9.67 -13.57
CA LYS A 102 -19.07 -9.93 -12.19
C LYS A 102 -19.40 -8.65 -11.46
N GLU A 103 -20.53 -8.67 -10.76
CA GLU A 103 -20.94 -7.56 -9.90
C GLU A 103 -20.32 -7.67 -8.50
N ALA A 104 -20.32 -6.58 -7.76
CA ALA A 104 -19.73 -6.51 -6.42
C ALA A 104 -20.33 -7.55 -5.46
N SER A 105 -21.62 -7.86 -5.57
CA SER A 105 -22.30 -8.89 -4.79
C SER A 105 -21.76 -10.29 -5.06
N GLU A 106 -21.58 -10.66 -6.33
CA GLU A 106 -21.01 -11.95 -6.72
C GLU A 106 -19.55 -12.08 -6.26
N LEU A 107 -18.77 -11.01 -6.39
CA LEU A 107 -17.41 -10.95 -5.87
C LEU A 107 -17.40 -11.12 -4.35
N MET A 108 -18.28 -10.43 -3.63
CA MET A 108 -18.41 -10.52 -2.17
C MET A 108 -18.74 -11.95 -1.74
N GLU A 109 -19.69 -12.63 -2.39
CA GLU A 109 -20.02 -14.02 -2.11
C GLU A 109 -18.84 -14.97 -2.36
N GLU A 110 -18.12 -14.78 -3.46
CA GLU A 110 -16.94 -15.59 -3.78
C GLU A 110 -15.83 -15.39 -2.75
N PHE A 111 -15.51 -14.15 -2.39
CA PHE A 111 -14.46 -13.86 -1.42
C PHE A 111 -14.83 -14.33 -0.01
N ASN A 112 -16.09 -14.24 0.41
CA ASN A 112 -16.55 -14.77 1.70
C ASN A 112 -16.40 -16.30 1.81
N LYS A 113 -16.44 -17.04 0.70
CA LYS A 113 -16.21 -18.50 0.71
C LYS A 113 -14.74 -18.85 0.89
N LEU A 114 -13.84 -17.97 0.45
CA LEU A 114 -12.41 -18.26 0.29
C LEU A 114 -11.53 -17.58 1.34
N LEU A 115 -11.97 -16.45 1.87
CA LEU A 115 -11.21 -15.54 2.70
C LEU A 115 -11.94 -15.29 4.02
N ASP A 116 -11.18 -15.05 5.08
CA ASP A 116 -11.71 -14.77 6.40
C ASP A 116 -11.77 -13.25 6.62
N GLY A 117 -12.80 -12.76 7.32
CA GLY A 117 -12.88 -11.37 7.77
C GLY A 117 -13.10 -10.33 6.68
N VAL A 118 -13.70 -10.70 5.55
CA VAL A 118 -14.10 -9.76 4.50
C VAL A 118 -15.30 -8.93 4.98
N LEU A 119 -15.16 -7.61 4.97
CA LEU A 119 -16.21 -6.66 5.36
C LEU A 119 -16.93 -6.06 4.16
N ASN A 120 -16.18 -5.69 3.12
CA ASN A 120 -16.73 -5.05 1.93
C ASN A 120 -15.88 -5.36 0.71
N VAL A 121 -16.50 -5.30 -0.47
CA VAL A 121 -15.84 -5.42 -1.76
C VAL A 121 -16.36 -4.31 -2.68
N GLU A 122 -15.45 -3.53 -3.22
CA GLU A 122 -15.74 -2.38 -4.08
C GLU A 122 -15.12 -2.60 -5.46
N LEU A 123 -15.93 -2.51 -6.52
CA LEU A 123 -15.39 -2.53 -7.88
C LEU A 123 -14.62 -1.23 -8.13
N THR A 124 -13.37 -1.35 -8.56
CA THR A 124 -12.50 -0.20 -8.87
C THR A 124 -12.24 -0.04 -10.36
N GLY A 125 -12.69 -1.00 -11.18
CA GLY A 125 -12.62 -0.94 -12.64
C GLY A 125 -12.86 -2.30 -13.28
N PRO A 126 -12.80 -2.40 -14.62
CA PRO A 126 -12.98 -3.66 -15.33
C PRO A 126 -11.96 -4.72 -14.86
N GLY A 127 -12.45 -5.78 -14.22
CA GLY A 127 -11.62 -6.87 -13.70
C GLY A 127 -10.77 -6.49 -12.48
N CYS A 128 -11.11 -5.40 -11.78
CA CYS A 128 -10.43 -4.94 -10.58
C CYS A 128 -11.41 -4.65 -9.44
N CYS A 129 -11.02 -4.98 -8.22
CA CYS A 129 -11.77 -4.63 -7.02
C CYS A 129 -10.84 -4.33 -5.85
N THR A 130 -11.39 -3.71 -4.81
CA THR A 130 -10.77 -3.57 -3.51
C THR A 130 -11.54 -4.41 -2.50
N ILE A 131 -10.82 -5.14 -1.64
CA ILE A 131 -11.40 -5.90 -0.54
C ILE A 131 -11.04 -5.21 0.78
N HIS A 132 -12.04 -4.93 1.60
CA HIS A 132 -11.88 -4.37 2.95
C HIS A 132 -11.98 -5.50 3.96
N PHE A 133 -11.03 -5.58 4.87
CA PHE A 133 -10.97 -6.58 5.93
C PHE A 133 -11.23 -5.96 7.30
N ASP A 134 -11.71 -6.77 8.22
CA ASP A 134 -11.95 -6.39 9.62
C ASP A 134 -10.64 -6.13 10.39
N ARG A 135 -9.56 -6.86 10.07
CA ARG A 135 -8.27 -6.81 10.76
C ARG A 135 -7.10 -7.08 9.83
N HIS A 136 -5.94 -6.53 10.16
CA HIS A 136 -4.72 -6.66 9.36
C HIS A 136 -4.28 -8.12 9.19
N LYS A 137 -4.46 -8.97 10.21
CA LYS A 137 -4.14 -10.40 10.14
C LYS A 137 -4.91 -11.09 9.02
N ASN A 138 -6.19 -10.77 8.87
CA ASN A 138 -7.05 -11.32 7.83
C ASN A 138 -6.63 -10.80 6.45
N ALA A 139 -6.38 -9.49 6.31
CA ALA A 139 -5.85 -8.92 5.08
C ALA A 139 -4.49 -9.54 4.67
N SER A 140 -3.55 -9.69 5.60
CA SER A 140 -2.22 -10.25 5.33
C SER A 140 -2.27 -11.74 4.99
N SER A 141 -3.12 -12.50 5.68
CA SER A 141 -3.37 -13.92 5.40
C SER A 141 -3.95 -14.08 4.00
N SER A 142 -5.00 -13.31 3.69
CA SER A 142 -5.69 -13.31 2.39
C SER A 142 -4.75 -12.91 1.27
N LYS A 143 -3.95 -11.84 1.43
CA LYS A 143 -2.92 -11.45 0.45
C LYS A 143 -1.98 -12.61 0.13
N ARG A 144 -1.48 -13.31 1.15
CA ARG A 144 -0.59 -14.46 0.96
C ARG A 144 -1.29 -15.62 0.24
N LYS A 145 -2.51 -15.96 0.64
CA LYS A 145 -3.31 -17.04 0.03
C LYS A 145 -3.57 -16.77 -1.46
N LEU A 146 -3.96 -15.55 -1.80
CA LEU A 146 -4.21 -15.10 -3.17
C LEU A 146 -2.92 -15.04 -4.00
N PHE A 147 -1.86 -14.40 -3.48
CA PHE A 147 -0.58 -14.22 -4.18
C PHE A 147 0.10 -15.55 -4.51
N THR A 148 0.04 -16.51 -3.58
CA THR A 148 0.61 -17.85 -3.79
C THR A 148 -0.25 -18.74 -4.68
N GLY A 149 -1.44 -18.27 -5.10
CA GLY A 149 -2.39 -19.05 -5.89
C GLY A 149 -3.00 -20.24 -5.13
N ARG A 150 -2.87 -20.29 -3.80
CA ARG A 150 -3.55 -21.27 -2.93
C ARG A 150 -5.06 -21.06 -2.93
N VAL A 151 -5.48 -19.82 -3.08
CA VAL A 151 -6.87 -19.42 -3.28
C VAL A 151 -6.99 -18.80 -4.67
N ARG A 152 -8.00 -19.23 -5.41
CA ARG A 152 -8.24 -18.81 -6.80
C ARG A 152 -9.71 -18.44 -6.96
N PRO A 153 -10.07 -17.17 -6.73
CA PRO A 153 -11.42 -16.68 -6.97
C PRO A 153 -11.82 -16.95 -8.42
N PHE A 154 -12.99 -17.57 -8.63
CA PHE A 154 -13.46 -17.97 -9.96
C PHE A 154 -12.46 -18.84 -10.74
N ASP A 155 -11.69 -19.66 -10.04
CA ASP A 155 -10.61 -20.50 -10.60
C ASP A 155 -9.50 -19.73 -11.34
N GLN A 156 -9.41 -18.41 -11.13
CA GLN A 156 -8.42 -17.55 -11.76
C GLN A 156 -7.28 -17.14 -10.82
N LEU A 157 -6.09 -16.97 -11.39
CA LEU A 157 -4.98 -16.31 -10.70
C LEU A 157 -5.21 -14.80 -10.76
N VAL A 158 -5.36 -14.20 -9.59
CA VAL A 158 -5.57 -12.75 -9.46
C VAL A 158 -4.26 -12.05 -9.14
N GLY A 159 -4.10 -10.82 -9.64
CA GLY A 159 -3.10 -9.90 -9.10
C GLY A 159 -3.55 -9.42 -7.74
N VAL A 160 -2.65 -9.31 -6.76
CA VAL A 160 -3.00 -8.86 -5.40
C VAL A 160 -1.91 -7.97 -4.81
N ASP A 161 -2.31 -6.75 -4.45
CA ASP A 161 -1.45 -5.76 -3.83
C ASP A 161 -2.10 -5.16 -2.59
N TRP A 162 -1.27 -4.55 -1.73
CA TRP A 162 -1.81 -3.72 -0.66
C TRP A 162 -2.46 -2.50 -1.30
N PHE A 163 -3.65 -2.12 -0.84
CA PHE A 163 -4.25 -0.87 -1.28
C PHE A 163 -3.46 0.28 -0.65
N VAL A 164 -2.87 1.12 -1.49
CA VAL A 164 -2.16 2.31 -1.05
C VAL A 164 -3.19 3.44 -1.00
N VAL A 165 -3.51 3.89 0.21
CA VAL A 165 -4.25 5.15 0.36
C VAL A 165 -3.25 6.25 0.04
N ASN A 166 -3.45 6.96 -1.07
CA ASN A 166 -2.72 8.19 -1.36
C ASN A 166 -3.25 9.29 -0.40
N GLU A 167 -2.87 9.23 0.88
CA GLU A 167 -2.99 10.39 1.77
C GLU A 167 -1.95 11.42 1.29
N GLU A 168 -2.44 12.51 0.72
CA GLU A 168 -1.67 13.59 0.07
C GLU A 168 -1.07 13.27 -1.31
N ASN A 169 -1.92 13.20 -2.32
CA ASN A 169 -1.84 14.21 -3.37
C ASN A 169 -3.26 14.73 -3.53
N GLY A 170 -3.50 16.00 -3.18
CA GLY A 170 -4.74 16.64 -3.65
C GLY A 170 -4.87 16.41 -5.16
N GLU A 171 -6.10 16.49 -5.68
CA GLU A 171 -6.36 16.53 -7.13
C GLU A 171 -5.48 17.55 -7.90
N GLU A 172 -4.72 18.39 -7.18
CA GLU A 172 -3.86 19.43 -7.70
C GLU A 172 -2.44 19.04 -8.17
N ASP A 173 -1.93 17.82 -8.01
CA ASP A 173 -0.53 17.51 -8.43
C ASP A 173 -0.35 16.21 -9.24
N VAL A 174 -1.37 15.79 -9.99
CA VAL A 174 -1.28 14.61 -10.87
C VAL A 174 -0.27 14.83 -12.00
N LYS A 175 0.89 14.20 -11.88
CA LYS A 175 1.98 14.21 -12.87
C LYS A 175 2.05 12.91 -13.69
N VAL A 176 1.17 11.95 -13.41
CA VAL A 176 1.20 10.62 -14.04
C VAL A 176 0.00 10.46 -14.94
N LEU A 177 0.25 10.10 -16.20
CA LEU A 177 -0.77 9.74 -17.16
C LEU A 177 -0.81 8.23 -17.36
N PHE A 178 -2.00 7.66 -17.25
CA PHE A 178 -2.24 6.27 -17.55
C PHE A 178 -2.86 6.12 -18.95
N VAL A 179 -2.24 5.27 -19.77
CA VAL A 179 -2.51 5.16 -21.21
C VAL A 179 -2.84 3.70 -21.50
N ARG A 180 -4.08 3.40 -21.88
CA ARG A 180 -4.52 2.04 -22.24
C ARG A 180 -4.53 1.83 -23.76
N ASN A 181 -4.62 0.57 -24.19
CA ASN A 181 -4.73 0.19 -25.61
C ASN A 181 -3.52 0.65 -26.42
N ILE A 182 -2.34 0.45 -25.83
CA ILE A 182 -1.07 0.75 -26.47
C ILE A 182 -0.74 -0.34 -27.49
N ASP A 183 -0.11 0.05 -28.59
CA ASP A 183 0.43 -0.83 -29.61
C ASP A 183 1.54 -1.71 -29.01
N ALA A 184 1.45 -3.03 -29.24
CA ALA A 184 2.43 -3.99 -28.77
C ALA A 184 3.77 -3.85 -29.52
N ASP A 185 3.75 -3.36 -30.76
CA ASP A 185 4.92 -3.28 -31.63
C ASP A 185 5.72 -1.99 -31.44
N MET A 186 5.12 -0.94 -30.88
CA MET A 186 5.84 0.31 -30.55
C MET A 186 6.75 0.14 -29.33
N SER A 187 7.94 0.73 -29.38
CA SER A 187 8.93 0.73 -28.30
C SER A 187 8.72 1.83 -27.27
N ASP A 188 9.32 1.68 -26.09
CA ASP A 188 9.27 2.71 -25.03
C ASP A 188 9.89 4.04 -25.49
N ALA A 189 10.89 4.00 -26.38
CA ALA A 189 11.50 5.18 -26.97
C ALA A 189 10.53 5.94 -27.88
N GLU A 190 9.72 5.23 -28.67
CA GLU A 190 8.69 5.83 -29.52
C GLU A 190 7.57 6.45 -28.68
N TYR A 191 7.13 5.77 -27.62
CA TYR A 191 6.20 6.37 -26.66
C TYR A 191 6.80 7.59 -25.96
N SER A 192 8.08 7.54 -25.59
CA SER A 192 8.78 8.67 -25.01
C SER A 192 8.81 9.87 -25.98
N ASP A 193 9.08 9.65 -27.27
CA ASP A 193 9.02 10.73 -28.27
C ASP A 193 7.62 11.33 -28.36
N ILE A 194 6.59 10.49 -28.48
CA ILE A 194 5.19 10.92 -28.56
C ILE A 194 4.81 11.79 -27.35
N PHE A 195 5.09 11.32 -26.14
CA PHE A 195 4.69 11.98 -24.90
C PHE A 195 5.57 13.17 -24.54
N SER A 196 6.84 13.20 -24.99
CA SER A 196 7.74 14.35 -24.79
C SER A 196 7.24 15.63 -25.46
N ARG A 197 6.40 15.52 -26.50
CA ARG A 197 5.79 16.67 -27.20
C ARG A 197 4.88 17.52 -26.31
N PHE A 198 4.40 16.95 -25.20
CA PHE A 198 3.53 17.66 -24.26
C PHE A 198 4.32 18.24 -23.07
N GLY A 199 5.54 17.76 -22.83
CA GLY A 199 6.49 18.26 -21.84
C GLY A 199 7.50 17.18 -21.42
N SER A 200 8.36 17.50 -20.46
CA SER A 200 9.44 16.61 -20.03
C SER A 200 8.90 15.35 -19.37
N VAL A 201 9.16 14.20 -19.98
CA VAL A 201 8.85 12.87 -19.44
C VAL A 201 10.01 12.41 -18.57
N MET A 202 9.74 12.10 -17.29
CA MET A 202 10.72 11.52 -16.38
C MET A 202 10.91 10.03 -16.63
N ARG A 203 9.80 9.33 -16.83
CA ARG A 203 9.78 7.87 -16.88
C ARG A 203 8.52 7.36 -17.58
N ILE A 204 8.68 6.27 -18.32
CA ILE A 204 7.56 5.47 -18.83
C ILE A 204 7.64 4.08 -18.21
N ASN A 205 6.51 3.58 -17.70
CA ASN A 205 6.36 2.20 -17.26
C ASN A 205 5.40 1.49 -18.19
N ARG A 206 5.92 0.63 -19.06
CA ARG A 206 5.10 -0.13 -20.00
C ARG A 206 4.76 -1.52 -19.45
N PHE A 207 3.52 -1.91 -19.69
CA PHE A 207 2.97 -3.24 -19.45
C PHE A 207 2.29 -3.74 -20.73
N THR A 208 1.83 -4.99 -20.75
CA THR A 208 1.34 -5.67 -21.96
C THR A 208 0.28 -4.87 -22.73
N ASN A 209 -0.66 -4.21 -22.05
CA ASN A 209 -1.79 -3.52 -22.67
C ASN A 209 -1.95 -2.04 -22.23
N HIS A 210 -1.03 -1.53 -21.43
CA HIS A 210 -1.08 -0.16 -20.91
C HIS A 210 0.30 0.35 -20.53
N LEU A 211 0.45 1.66 -20.41
CA LEU A 211 1.64 2.29 -19.86
C LEU A 211 1.29 3.45 -18.93
N PHE A 212 2.22 3.78 -18.04
CA PHE A 212 2.18 4.99 -17.22
C PHE A 212 3.28 5.93 -17.66
N VAL A 213 2.92 7.19 -17.96
CA VAL A 213 3.84 8.27 -18.31
C VAL A 213 3.96 9.19 -17.10
N HIS A 214 5.15 9.27 -16.52
CA HIS A 214 5.45 10.19 -15.44
C HIS A 214 6.06 11.46 -16.04
N TYR A 215 5.37 12.59 -15.91
CA TYR A 215 5.87 13.90 -16.29
C TYR A 215 6.62 14.57 -15.14
N VAL A 216 7.53 15.47 -15.49
CA VAL A 216 8.14 16.39 -14.52
C VAL A 216 7.08 17.39 -14.00
N ASP A 217 6.22 17.87 -14.90
CA ASP A 217 5.27 18.95 -14.64
C ASP A 217 3.81 18.53 -14.90
N ARG A 218 2.89 18.92 -14.01
CA ARG A 218 1.44 18.71 -14.17
C ARG A 218 0.89 19.30 -15.48
N LYS A 219 1.35 20.50 -15.86
CA LYS A 219 0.92 21.16 -17.11
C LYS A 219 1.20 20.30 -18.35
N ALA A 220 2.21 19.44 -18.31
CA ALA A 220 2.52 18.53 -19.40
C ALA A 220 1.52 17.36 -19.44
N ALA A 221 1.19 16.79 -18.27
CA ALA A 221 0.15 15.77 -18.14
C ALA A 221 -1.22 16.28 -18.62
N GLU A 222 -1.63 17.49 -18.24
CA GLU A 222 -2.90 18.09 -18.68
C GLU A 222 -2.96 18.35 -20.19
N LYS A 223 -1.86 18.82 -20.78
CA LYS A 223 -1.75 19.03 -22.24
C LYS A 223 -1.84 17.72 -23.02
N ALA A 224 -1.17 16.69 -22.51
CA ALA A 224 -1.22 15.35 -23.08
C ALA A 224 -2.63 14.77 -22.97
N LEU A 225 -3.27 14.90 -21.80
CA LEU A 225 -4.65 14.47 -21.58
C LEU A 225 -5.59 15.14 -22.60
N GLY A 226 -5.67 16.48 -22.60
CA GLY A 226 -6.61 17.21 -23.46
C GLY A 226 -6.42 17.00 -24.97
N LYS A 227 -5.22 16.62 -25.42
CA LYS A 227 -4.93 16.36 -26.85
C LYS A 227 -5.04 14.90 -27.25
N MET A 228 -4.85 13.96 -26.32
CA MET A 228 -4.87 12.52 -26.59
C MET A 228 -6.17 11.83 -26.18
N ASP A 229 -7.04 12.49 -25.39
CA ASP A 229 -8.28 11.98 -24.75
C ASP A 229 -9.26 11.20 -25.66
N LYS A 230 -9.10 11.27 -26.98
CA LYS A 230 -10.01 10.64 -27.97
C LYS A 230 -9.31 9.75 -28.99
N LYS A 231 -7.99 9.56 -28.87
CA LYS A 231 -7.22 8.61 -29.69
C LYS A 231 -6.74 7.40 -28.90
N VAL A 232 -6.89 7.46 -27.58
CA VAL A 232 -6.50 6.46 -26.59
C VAL A 232 -7.61 6.48 -25.54
N VAL A 233 -8.17 5.32 -25.17
CA VAL A 233 -9.23 5.25 -24.16
C VAL A 233 -8.60 5.41 -22.78
N PHE A 234 -8.78 6.56 -22.14
CA PHE A 234 -8.37 6.78 -20.76
C PHE A 234 -9.37 6.12 -19.83
N VAL A 235 -8.87 5.48 -18.78
CA VAL A 235 -9.68 5.20 -17.58
C VAL A 235 -9.00 5.91 -16.43
N ASP A 236 -9.86 6.51 -15.62
CA ASP A 236 -9.61 7.54 -14.62
C ASP A 236 -8.35 7.39 -13.76
N MET A 237 -7.91 8.55 -13.26
CA MET A 237 -6.70 8.78 -12.50
C MET A 237 -6.62 7.89 -11.24
N SER A 238 -5.49 7.18 -11.09
CA SER A 238 -5.11 6.39 -9.89
C SER A 238 -3.88 6.96 -9.23
#